data_AF-A0A1S8AT06-F1
#
_entry.id   AF-A0A1S8AT06-F1
#
_cell.length_a   1.000
_cell.length_b   1.000
_cell.length_c   1.000
_cell.angle_alpha   90.00
_cell.angle_beta   90.00
_cell.angle_gamma   90.00
#
_symmetry.space_group_name_H-M   'P 1'
#
loop_
_entity.id
_entity.type
_entity.pdbx_description
1 polymer ?
#
loop_
_entity_poly.entity_id
_entity_poly.type
_entity_poly.pdbx_seq_one_letter_code
_entity_poly.pdbx_strand_id
1 'polypeptide(L)'
;MTRDDTDDSPADLRERAARDEEIADALEDLLEELRDEDIKGSRLEGLFDEVSSSNPNIWNIVSAFIDVEDGEAVVTDESKLAQGSWAPEIVDGCDTMITLEIEYGMMPDEFAYAAGKKLTQRIEEFRERAAEARERADELEESAD
;
A
#
# COMPACT_ATOMS: atom_id res chain seq x y z
N MET A 1 -16.39 -22.97 -6.74
CA MET A 1 -15.14 -22.27 -6.42
C MET A 1 -14.15 -22.67 -7.48
N THR A 2 -14.07 -21.86 -8.54
CA THR A 2 -13.09 -22.00 -9.61
C THR A 2 -11.71 -21.78 -9.00
N ARG A 3 -10.87 -22.81 -9.06
CA ARG A 3 -9.44 -22.68 -9.02
C ARG A 3 -9.05 -21.94 -10.30
N ASP A 4 -8.80 -20.65 -10.19
CA ASP A 4 -8.10 -19.87 -11.21
C ASP A 4 -6.63 -19.82 -10.77
N ASP A 5 -6.03 -21.01 -10.77
CA ASP A 5 -4.61 -21.20 -10.62
C ASP A 5 -4.21 -21.90 -11.93
N THR A 6 -3.27 -21.31 -12.69
CA THR A 6 -2.48 -21.90 -13.80
C THR A 6 -2.76 -21.52 -15.27
N ASP A 7 -3.31 -20.35 -15.60
CA ASP A 7 -3.30 -19.88 -17.02
C ASP A 7 -3.33 -18.34 -17.15
N ASP A 8 -2.55 -17.61 -16.32
CA ASP A 8 -2.24 -16.21 -16.64
C ASP A 8 -1.41 -16.21 -17.94
N SER A 9 -1.94 -15.61 -19.01
CA SER A 9 -1.19 -15.49 -20.27
C SER A 9 -0.02 -14.53 -20.07
N PRO A 10 1.02 -14.56 -20.92
CA PRO A 10 2.08 -13.54 -20.90
C PRO A 10 1.55 -12.11 -20.97
N ALA A 11 0.41 -11.91 -21.64
CA ALA A 11 -0.29 -10.64 -21.70
C ALA A 11 -0.88 -10.22 -20.33
N ASP A 12 -1.53 -11.14 -19.61
CA ASP A 12 -2.10 -10.90 -18.28
C ASP A 12 -0.99 -10.60 -17.25
N LEU A 13 0.12 -11.34 -17.32
CA LEU A 13 1.30 -11.10 -16.48
C LEU A 13 1.94 -9.72 -16.73
N ARG A 14 1.98 -9.27 -17.99
CA ARG A 14 2.48 -7.93 -18.34
C ARG A 14 1.52 -6.83 -17.89
N GLU A 15 0.22 -7.04 -17.99
CA GLU A 15 -0.77 -6.10 -17.45
C GLU A 15 -0.64 -6.00 -15.93
N ARG A 16 -0.49 -7.13 -15.24
CA ARG A 16 -0.25 -7.16 -13.80
C ARG A 16 1.05 -6.46 -13.41
N ALA A 17 2.13 -6.67 -14.15
CA ALA A 17 3.38 -5.98 -13.92
C ALA A 17 3.24 -4.46 -14.08
N ALA A 18 2.55 -4.01 -15.13
CA ALA A 18 2.29 -2.58 -15.34
C ALA A 18 1.45 -1.98 -14.22
N ARG A 19 0.44 -2.72 -13.72
CA ARG A 19 -0.37 -2.27 -12.58
C ARG A 19 0.42 -2.21 -11.28
N ASP A 20 1.24 -3.23 -11.01
CA ASP A 20 2.11 -3.23 -9.82
C ASP A 20 3.14 -2.07 -9.88
N GLU A 21 3.65 -1.71 -11.06
CA GLU A 21 4.49 -0.53 -11.25
C GLU A 21 3.74 0.79 -11.05
N GLU A 22 2.54 0.92 -11.62
CA GLU A 22 1.70 2.10 -11.41
C GLU A 22 1.44 2.32 -9.91
N ILE A 23 1.20 1.25 -9.16
CA ILE A 23 1.05 1.32 -7.71
C ILE A 23 2.35 1.73 -7.03
N ALA A 24 3.48 1.17 -7.45
CA ALA A 24 4.78 1.54 -6.87
C ALA A 24 5.10 3.02 -7.11
N ASP A 25 4.83 3.55 -8.30
CA ASP A 25 5.10 4.93 -8.66
C ASP A 25 4.17 5.89 -7.90
N ALA A 26 2.88 5.58 -7.81
CA ALA A 26 1.91 6.36 -7.03
C ALA A 26 2.27 6.41 -5.52
N LEU A 27 2.80 5.30 -4.98
CA LEU A 27 3.30 5.25 -3.61
C LEU A 27 4.61 6.04 -3.43
N GLU A 28 5.45 6.12 -4.46
CA GLU A 28 6.69 6.92 -4.45
C GLU A 28 6.35 8.42 -4.42
N ASP A 29 5.34 8.85 -5.16
CA ASP A 29 4.81 10.22 -5.08
C ASP A 29 4.27 10.53 -3.67
N LEU A 30 3.53 9.61 -3.07
CA LEU A 30 3.04 9.77 -1.69
C LEU A 30 4.19 9.84 -0.67
N LEU A 31 5.26 9.09 -0.90
CA LEU A 31 6.47 9.12 -0.09
C LEU A 31 7.23 10.44 -0.26
N GLU A 32 7.26 11.01 -1.47
CA GLU A 32 7.85 12.31 -1.75
C GLU A 32 7.07 13.43 -1.06
N GLU A 33 5.74 13.44 -1.18
CA GLU A 33 4.85 14.37 -0.47
C GLU A 33 5.11 14.31 1.05
N LEU A 34 5.17 13.11 1.62
CA LEU A 34 5.43 12.92 3.06
C LEU A 34 6.82 13.43 3.50
N ARG A 35 7.81 13.45 2.60
CA ARG A 35 9.18 13.89 2.90
C ARG A 35 9.34 15.41 2.74
N ASP A 36 8.75 15.96 1.69
CA ASP A 36 9.04 17.32 1.24
C ASP A 36 7.94 18.32 1.63
N GLU A 37 6.74 17.84 2.01
CA GLU A 37 5.60 18.67 2.41
C GLU A 37 5.25 18.50 3.91
N ASP A 38 4.56 19.51 4.46
CA ASP A 38 4.00 19.41 5.80
C ASP A 38 2.85 18.39 5.82
N ILE A 39 2.78 17.54 6.85
CA ILE A 39 1.68 16.57 7.05
C ILE A 39 0.30 17.25 7.08
N LYS A 40 0.25 18.53 7.44
CA LYS A 40 -1.00 19.28 7.51
C LYS A 40 -1.46 19.68 6.11
N GLY A 41 -2.60 19.15 5.67
CA GLY A 41 -3.12 19.31 4.32
C GLY A 41 -2.63 18.26 3.33
N SER A 42 -1.84 17.28 3.79
CA SER A 42 -1.37 16.15 2.97
C SER A 42 -2.42 15.04 2.90
N ARG A 43 -2.21 14.08 2.00
CA ARG A 43 -3.10 12.91 1.85
C ARG A 43 -3.07 12.00 3.08
N LEU A 44 -2.02 12.08 3.89
CA LEU A 44 -1.83 11.29 5.12
C LEU A 44 -2.21 12.05 6.40
N GLU A 45 -2.77 13.26 6.31
CA GLU A 45 -3.19 14.04 7.49
C GLU A 45 -4.17 13.27 8.37
N GLY A 46 -5.18 12.61 7.76
CA GLY A 46 -6.15 11.77 8.49
C GLY A 46 -5.46 10.65 9.26
N LEU A 47 -4.51 9.98 8.61
CA LEU A 47 -3.81 8.84 9.21
C LEU A 47 -2.95 9.30 10.38
N PHE A 48 -2.30 10.45 10.24
CA PHE A 48 -1.54 11.08 11.31
C PHE A 48 -2.43 11.47 12.50
N ASP A 49 -3.58 12.10 12.25
CA ASP A 49 -4.53 12.47 13.31
C ASP A 49 -5.02 11.23 14.05
N GLU A 50 -5.34 10.15 13.33
CA GLU A 50 -5.81 8.92 13.95
C GLU A 50 -4.70 8.21 14.74
N VAL A 51 -3.47 8.17 14.24
CA VAL A 51 -2.32 7.58 14.93
C VAL A 51 -1.92 8.37 16.18
N SER A 52 -1.91 9.71 16.09
CA SER A 52 -1.42 10.59 17.16
C SER A 52 -2.47 10.88 18.24
N SER A 53 -3.76 10.85 17.91
CA SER A 53 -4.84 11.21 18.85
C SER A 53 -5.56 10.01 19.47
N SER A 54 -5.44 8.82 18.88
CA SER A 54 -6.15 7.63 19.37
C SER A 54 -5.60 7.10 20.68
N ASN A 55 -6.48 6.49 21.47
CA ASN A 55 -6.09 5.89 22.73
C ASN A 55 -5.49 4.49 22.50
N PRO A 56 -4.17 4.29 22.75
CA PRO A 56 -3.48 3.02 22.49
C PRO A 56 -4.04 1.85 23.31
N ASN A 57 -4.70 2.14 24.44
CA ASN A 57 -5.30 1.10 25.29
C ASN A 57 -6.58 0.50 24.69
N ILE A 58 -7.16 1.15 23.69
CA ILE A 58 -8.41 0.72 23.02
C ILE A 58 -8.09 0.23 21.61
N TRP A 59 -7.33 1.02 20.86
CA TRP A 59 -6.91 0.74 19.49
C TRP A 59 -5.40 0.76 19.46
N ASN A 60 -4.75 -0.27 18.92
CA ASN A 60 -3.28 -0.34 18.93
C ASN A 60 -2.68 -0.03 17.56
N ILE A 61 -3.47 -0.17 16.48
CA ILE A 61 -3.03 0.06 15.11
C ILE A 61 -4.09 0.82 14.32
N VAL A 62 -3.65 1.62 13.36
CA VAL A 62 -4.48 2.25 12.32
C VAL A 62 -3.93 1.78 10.98
N SER A 63 -4.82 1.47 10.04
CA SER A 63 -4.44 1.23 8.65
C SER A 63 -5.09 2.26 7.74
N ALA A 64 -4.30 2.82 6.83
CA ALA A 64 -4.82 3.57 5.69
C ALA A 64 -4.89 2.64 4.48
N PHE A 65 -6.05 2.62 3.84
CA PHE A 65 -6.25 1.95 2.56
C PHE A 65 -5.95 2.95 1.45
N ILE A 66 -5.13 2.52 0.50
CA ILE A 66 -4.63 3.34 -0.59
C ILE A 66 -5.08 2.69 -1.89
N ASP A 67 -5.80 3.46 -2.69
CA ASP A 67 -6.16 3.12 -4.06
C ASP A 67 -5.39 3.99 -5.03
N VAL A 68 -5.10 3.45 -6.21
CA VAL A 68 -4.44 4.21 -7.27
C VAL A 68 -5.47 4.53 -8.34
N GLU A 69 -5.90 5.80 -8.35
CA GLU A 69 -6.86 6.32 -9.31
C GLU A 69 -6.14 7.30 -10.23
N ASP A 70 -6.17 7.03 -11.55
CA ASP A 70 -5.48 7.85 -12.57
C ASP A 70 -3.97 8.06 -12.29
N GLY A 71 -3.30 7.05 -11.72
CA GLY A 71 -1.87 7.08 -11.37
C GLY A 71 -1.54 7.85 -10.08
N GLU A 72 -2.56 8.26 -9.32
CA GLU A 72 -2.39 8.98 -8.06
C GLU A 72 -2.84 8.11 -6.87
N ALA A 73 -2.00 8.05 -5.82
CA ALA A 73 -2.33 7.35 -4.59
C ALA A 73 -3.33 8.16 -3.75
N VAL A 74 -4.55 7.64 -3.60
CA VAL A 74 -5.64 8.23 -2.84
C VAL A 74 -5.91 7.38 -1.60
N VAL A 75 -5.94 8.02 -0.43
CA VAL A 75 -6.39 7.35 0.80
C VAL A 75 -7.91 7.29 0.79
N THR A 76 -8.47 6.10 0.58
CA THR A 76 -9.92 5.89 0.40
C THR A 76 -10.65 5.62 1.70
N ASP A 77 -10.01 4.95 2.66
CA ASP A 77 -10.58 4.68 3.97
C ASP A 77 -9.48 4.50 5.03
N GLU A 78 -9.86 4.65 6.30
CA GLU A 78 -8.97 4.55 7.44
C GLU A 78 -9.63 3.70 8.53
N SER A 79 -9.03 2.55 8.85
CA SER A 79 -9.60 1.63 9.84
C SER A 79 -8.72 1.49 11.07
N LYS A 80 -9.32 1.76 12.24
CA LYS A 80 -8.74 1.48 13.55
C LYS A 80 -9.01 0.04 13.95
N LEU A 81 -7.96 -0.68 14.34
CA LEU A 81 -8.09 -2.06 14.80
C LEU A 81 -7.43 -2.25 16.17
N ALA A 82 -8.07 -3.05 17.01
CA ALA A 82 -7.46 -3.54 18.23
C ALA A 82 -6.46 -4.64 17.84
N GLN A 83 -5.31 -4.71 18.51
CA GLN A 83 -4.27 -5.70 18.21
C GLN A 83 -4.89 -7.11 18.23
N GLY A 84 -4.89 -7.81 17.09
CA GLY A 84 -5.44 -9.17 16.96
C GLY A 84 -6.89 -9.27 16.45
N SER A 85 -7.61 -8.17 16.26
CA SER A 85 -8.88 -8.14 15.51
C SER A 85 -8.63 -7.66 14.09
N TRP A 86 -7.89 -8.46 13.32
CA TRP A 86 -7.77 -8.22 11.88
C TRP A 86 -9.05 -8.73 11.21
N ALA A 87 -9.78 -7.83 10.54
CA ALA A 87 -10.94 -8.19 9.74
C ALA A 87 -10.55 -8.17 8.26
N PRO A 88 -10.11 -9.30 7.67
CA PRO A 88 -9.72 -9.39 6.26
C PRO A 88 -10.86 -9.04 5.28
N GLU A 89 -12.11 -8.95 5.72
CA GLU A 89 -13.25 -8.58 4.87
C GLU A 89 -13.33 -7.07 4.51
N ILE A 90 -12.48 -6.21 5.07
CA ILE A 90 -12.40 -4.77 4.69
C ILE A 90 -11.41 -4.56 3.52
N VAL A 91 -10.66 -5.60 3.12
CA VAL A 91 -9.59 -5.53 2.09
C VAL A 91 -10.14 -5.76 0.67
N ASP A 92 -11.46 -5.94 0.51
CA ASP A 92 -12.10 -6.20 -0.77
C ASP A 92 -12.31 -4.86 -1.52
N GLY A 93 -11.23 -4.35 -2.11
CA GLY A 93 -11.31 -3.19 -3.03
C GLY A 93 -10.09 -2.28 -3.09
N CYS A 94 -9.13 -2.37 -2.15
CA CYS A 94 -7.98 -1.48 -2.15
C CYS A 94 -6.78 -2.04 -2.93
N ASP A 95 -6.06 -1.20 -3.69
CA ASP A 95 -4.79 -1.60 -4.33
C ASP A 95 -3.70 -1.95 -3.31
N THR A 96 -3.61 -1.18 -2.22
CA THR A 96 -2.68 -1.44 -1.13
C THR A 96 -3.12 -0.81 0.18
N MET A 97 -2.38 -1.08 1.25
CA MET A 97 -2.59 -0.47 2.57
C MET A 97 -1.28 -0.30 3.31
N ILE A 98 -1.20 0.73 4.15
CA ILE A 98 -0.14 0.89 5.14
C ILE A 98 -0.72 0.79 6.54
N THR A 99 -0.05 0.06 7.43
CA THR A 99 -0.46 -0.09 8.82
C THR A 99 0.59 0.50 9.75
N LEU A 100 0.12 1.36 10.65
CA LEU A 100 0.92 2.06 11.64
C LEU A 100 0.43 1.74 13.05
N GLU A 101 1.35 1.74 14.01
CA GLU A 101 1.04 1.58 15.42
C GLU A 101 0.57 2.93 15.99
N ILE A 102 -0.50 2.92 16.78
CA ILE A 102 -1.00 4.10 17.46
C ILE A 102 -0.01 4.49 18.55
N GLU A 103 0.50 5.71 18.46
CA GLU A 103 1.33 6.31 19.49
C GLU A 103 0.75 7.67 19.87
N TYR A 104 0.17 7.71 21.07
CA TYR A 104 -0.47 8.93 21.55
C TYR A 104 0.55 10.06 21.69
N GLY A 105 0.33 11.15 20.96
CA GLY A 105 1.25 12.29 20.91
C GLY A 105 2.44 12.11 19.98
N MET A 106 2.41 11.16 19.04
CA MET A 106 3.42 10.98 17.98
C MET A 106 3.71 12.31 17.28
N MET A 107 5.00 12.64 17.11
CA MET A 107 5.39 13.83 16.37
C MET A 107 5.25 13.63 14.85
N PRO A 108 4.99 14.70 14.07
CA PRO A 108 4.94 14.65 12.61
C PRO A 108 6.17 13.98 11.97
N ASP A 109 7.38 14.29 12.47
CA ASP A 109 8.62 13.67 11.98
C ASP A 109 8.69 12.15 12.26
N GLU A 110 8.18 11.71 13.41
CA GLU A 110 8.13 10.29 13.79
C GLU A 110 7.13 9.53 12.93
N PHE A 111 5.98 10.16 12.66
CA PHE A 111 5.00 9.64 11.71
C PHE A 111 5.57 9.54 10.31
N ALA A 112 6.22 10.60 9.80
CA ALA A 112 6.81 10.61 8.48
C ALA A 112 7.86 9.50 8.33
N TYR A 113 8.66 9.27 9.36
CA TYR A 113 9.60 8.15 9.38
C TYR A 113 8.91 6.78 9.38
N ALA A 114 7.89 6.59 10.21
CA ALA A 114 7.19 5.31 10.34
C ALA A 114 6.38 4.98 9.07
N ALA A 115 5.58 5.94 8.59
CA ALA A 115 4.80 5.84 7.36
C ALA A 115 5.72 5.71 6.15
N GLY A 116 6.77 6.53 6.06
CA GLY A 116 7.74 6.47 4.98
C GLY A 116 8.42 5.10 4.87
N LYS A 117 8.81 4.51 6.01
CA LYS A 117 9.37 3.15 6.04
C LYS A 117 8.38 2.10 5.52
N LYS A 118 7.09 2.22 5.85
CA LYS A 118 6.05 1.31 5.37
C LYS A 118 5.78 1.48 3.88
N LEU A 119 5.74 2.72 3.39
CA LEU A 119 5.61 3.03 1.97
C LEU A 119 6.79 2.46 1.18
N THR A 120 8.04 2.68 1.63
CA THR A 120 9.22 2.11 0.98
C THR A 120 9.16 0.59 0.89
N GLN A 121 8.81 -0.10 1.99
CA GLN A 121 8.65 -1.55 1.98
C GLN A 121 7.63 -2.00 0.94
N ARG A 122 6.50 -1.30 0.85
CA ARG A 122 5.43 -1.64 -0.08
C ARG A 122 5.83 -1.38 -1.53
N ILE A 123 6.50 -0.26 -1.81
CA ILE A 123 7.07 0.07 -3.12
C ILE A 123 8.04 -1.03 -3.58
N GLU A 124 8.94 -1.47 -2.69
CA GLU A 124 9.89 -2.56 -2.99
C GLU A 124 9.14 -3.87 -3.31
N GLU A 125 8.11 -4.23 -2.53
CA GLU A 125 7.28 -5.42 -2.78
C GLU A 125 6.53 -5.36 -4.12
N PHE A 126 6.00 -4.20 -4.49
CA PHE A 126 5.31 -4.02 -5.79
C PHE A 126 6.29 -4.08 -6.96
N ARG A 127 7.46 -3.43 -6.84
CA ARG A 127 8.52 -3.51 -7.86
C ARG A 127 9.05 -4.93 -8.04
N GLU A 128 9.22 -5.69 -6.96
CA GLU A 128 9.61 -7.10 -7.02
C GLU A 128 8.55 -7.95 -7.71
N ARG A 129 7.26 -7.76 -7.37
CA ARG A 129 6.16 -8.47 -8.03
C ARG A 129 6.05 -8.15 -9.52
N ALA A 130 6.22 -6.88 -9.91
CA ALA A 130 6.24 -6.49 -11.31
C ALA A 130 7.39 -7.15 -12.07
N ALA A 131 8.58 -7.22 -11.46
CA ALA A 131 9.73 -7.90 -12.04
C ALA A 131 9.49 -9.42 -12.19
N GLU A 132 8.96 -10.08 -11.15
CA GLU A 132 8.62 -11.50 -11.19
C GLU A 132 7.56 -11.80 -12.27
N ALA A 133 6.53 -10.94 -12.38
CA ALA A 133 5.49 -11.10 -13.38
C ALA A 133 6.05 -10.96 -14.82
N ARG A 134 6.97 -10.01 -15.05
CA ARG A 134 7.68 -9.88 -16.34
C ARG A 134 8.55 -11.08 -16.65
N GLU A 135 9.36 -11.53 -15.69
CA GLU A 135 10.22 -12.69 -15.85
C GLU A 135 9.38 -13.92 -16.23
N ARG A 136 8.28 -14.18 -15.52
CA ARG A 136 7.35 -15.27 -15.86
C ARG A 136 6.73 -15.12 -17.24
N ALA A 137 6.37 -13.90 -17.65
CA ALA A 137 5.80 -13.66 -18.96
C ALA A 137 6.81 -14.02 -20.07
N ASP A 138 8.06 -13.61 -19.90
CA ASP A 138 9.14 -13.89 -20.85
C ASP A 138 9.46 -15.39 -20.88
N GLU A 139 9.52 -16.09 -19.73
CA GLU A 139 9.71 -17.55 -19.67
C GLU A 139 8.60 -18.34 -20.38
N LEU A 140 7.34 -17.88 -20.26
CA LEU A 140 6.20 -18.49 -20.94
C LEU A 140 6.22 -18.25 -22.46
N GLU A 141 6.70 -17.09 -22.91
CA GLU A 141 6.88 -16.83 -24.34
C GLU A 141 8.05 -17.63 -24.93
N GLU A 142 9.18 -17.74 -24.22
CA GLU A 142 10.34 -18.53 -24.66
C GLU A 142 10.05 -20.04 -24.71
N SER A 143 9.16 -20.53 -23.86
CA SER A 143 8.75 -21.94 -23.86
C SER A 143 7.62 -22.27 -24.85
N ALA A 144 6.99 -21.24 -25.44
CA ALA A 144 5.93 -21.38 -26.44
C ALA A 144 6.42 -21.35 -27.91
N ASP A 145 7.70 -21.00 -28.15
CA ASP A 145 8.38 -21.02 -29.47
C ASP A 145 9.10 -22.37 -29.73
#